data_AF-A0ABD5DJK1-F1
#
_entry.id   AF-A0ABD5DJK1-F1
#
_cell.length_a   1.000
_cell.length_b   1.000
_cell.length_c   1.000
_cell.angle_alpha   90.00
_cell.angle_beta   90.00
_cell.angle_gamma   90.00
#
_symmetry.space_group_name_H-M   'P 1'
#
loop_
_entity.id
_entity.type
_entity.pdbx_description
1 polymer ?
#
loop_
_entity_poly.entity_id
_entity_poly.type
_entity_poly.pdbx_seq_one_letter_code
_entity_poly.pdbx_strand_id
1 'polypeptide(L)'
;AQEKGITLAENAIDDVLTVALFPQPGLKFLENRHNPAAFEPVPQAEAAQPVAKAEKPAASGVYTVEVEGKAFVVKVSDGGD
;
A
#
# COMPACT_ATOMS: atom_id res chain seq x y z
N ALA A 1 14.35 -6.98 15.94
CA ALA A 1 14.97 -7.45 14.68
C ALA A 1 15.22 -8.96 14.70
N GLN A 2 15.95 -9.50 15.70
CA GLN A 2 16.17 -10.95 15.79
C GLN A 2 14.91 -11.76 16.15
N GLU A 3 13.99 -11.22 16.95
CA GLU A 3 12.74 -11.92 17.36
C GLU A 3 11.78 -12.22 16.20
N LYS A 4 11.98 -11.61 15.02
CA LYS A 4 11.15 -11.84 13.82
C LYS A 4 11.93 -12.38 12.62
N GLY A 5 13.20 -12.76 12.79
CA GLY A 5 14.03 -13.24 11.69
C GLY A 5 14.29 -12.20 10.59
N ILE A 6 14.20 -10.90 10.91
CA ILE A 6 14.40 -9.82 9.94
C ILE A 6 15.90 -9.69 9.68
N THR A 7 16.31 -9.91 8.45
CA THR A 7 17.69 -9.66 8.00
C THR A 7 17.84 -8.16 7.75
N LEU A 8 18.71 -7.52 8.53
CA LEU A 8 19.03 -6.10 8.34
C LEU A 8 19.93 -5.93 7.11
N ALA A 9 19.80 -4.79 6.45
CA ALA A 9 20.72 -4.37 5.39
C ALA A 9 22.13 -4.14 5.95
N GLU A 10 23.12 -4.15 5.05
CA GLU A 10 24.53 -3.83 5.38
C GLU A 10 24.64 -2.46 6.06
N ASN A 11 23.85 -1.49 5.59
CA ASN A 11 23.64 -0.20 6.23
C ASN A 11 22.40 -0.24 7.13
N ALA A 12 22.55 -0.79 8.34
CA ALA A 12 21.45 -0.93 9.30
C ALA A 12 20.77 0.39 9.71
N ILE A 13 21.42 1.55 9.49
CA ILE A 13 20.86 2.88 9.77
C ILE A 13 19.60 3.13 8.94
N ASP A 14 19.58 2.71 7.67
CA ASP A 14 18.44 2.95 6.78
C ASP A 14 17.20 2.16 7.21
N ASP A 15 17.39 0.95 7.74
CA ASP A 15 16.30 0.12 8.27
C ASP A 15 15.75 0.70 9.58
N VAL A 16 16.62 1.22 10.45
CA VAL A 16 16.21 1.94 11.67
C VAL A 16 15.42 3.20 11.31
N LEU A 17 15.88 3.98 10.33
CA LEU A 17 15.16 5.15 9.84
C LEU A 17 13.81 4.76 9.23
N THR A 18 13.74 3.67 8.47
CA THR A 18 12.50 3.16 7.86
C THR A 18 11.45 2.82 8.93
N VAL A 19 11.85 2.12 10.00
CA VAL A 19 10.93 1.78 11.10
C VAL A 19 10.62 3.01 11.97
N ALA A 20 11.56 3.93 12.15
CA ALA A 20 11.34 5.15 12.93
C ALA A 20 10.34 6.10 12.25
N LEU A 21 10.45 6.25 10.93
CA LEU A 21 9.57 7.12 10.14
C LEU A 21 8.21 6.44 9.87
N PHE A 22 8.19 5.11 9.75
CA PHE A 22 6.98 4.34 9.45
C PHE A 22 6.89 3.10 10.34
N PRO A 23 6.40 3.20 11.59
CA PRO A 23 6.48 2.11 12.56
C PRO A 23 5.78 0.81 12.13
N GLN A 24 4.55 0.92 11.63
CA GLN A 24 3.77 -0.24 11.17
C GLN A 24 4.12 -0.66 9.73
N PRO A 25 4.17 0.26 8.75
CA PRO A 25 4.50 -0.11 7.37
C PRO A 25 5.97 -0.51 7.21
N GLY A 26 6.89 0.19 7.88
CA GLY A 26 8.32 -0.08 7.82
C GLY A 26 8.69 -1.43 8.43
N LEU A 27 8.05 -1.84 9.53
CA LEU A 27 8.26 -3.18 10.08
C LEU A 27 7.80 -4.26 9.09
N LYS A 28 6.59 -4.12 8.51
CA LYS A 28 6.08 -5.04 7.48
C LYS A 28 6.94 -5.07 6.23
N PHE A 29 7.50 -3.92 5.84
CA PHE A 29 8.42 -3.82 4.72
C PHE A 29 9.70 -4.62 4.97
N LEU A 30 10.30 -4.49 6.16
CA LEU A 30 11.51 -5.25 6.51
C LEU A 30 11.24 -6.76 6.61
N GLU A 31 10.07 -7.18 7.12
CA GLU A 31 9.65 -8.58 7.13
C GLU A 31 9.53 -9.17 5.71
N ASN A 32 9.19 -8.34 4.72
CA ASN A 32 8.95 -8.76 3.34
C ASN A 32 10.04 -8.33 2.35
N ARG A 33 11.18 -7.79 2.80
CA ARG A 33 12.19 -7.12 1.96
C ARG A 33 12.67 -7.94 0.75
N HIS A 34 12.73 -9.26 0.88
CA HIS A 34 13.16 -10.18 -0.18
C HIS A 34 12.01 -11.03 -0.74
N ASN A 35 10.76 -10.63 -0.47
CA ASN A 35 9.54 -11.30 -0.89
C ASN A 35 8.77 -10.42 -1.90
N PRO A 36 9.09 -10.50 -3.21
CA PRO A 36 8.40 -9.69 -4.22
C PRO A 36 6.90 -9.96 -4.31
N ALA A 37 6.41 -11.13 -3.84
CA ALA A 37 4.98 -11.44 -3.82
C ALA A 37 4.19 -10.71 -2.73
N ALA A 38 4.86 -10.12 -1.74
CA ALA A 38 4.23 -9.28 -0.72
C ALA A 38 4.11 -7.81 -1.13
N PHE A 39 4.65 -7.45 -2.30
CA PHE A 39 4.57 -6.13 -2.88
C PHE A 39 3.72 -6.14 -4.15
N GLU A 40 3.31 -4.95 -4.55
CA GLU A 40 2.69 -4.78 -5.86
C GLU A 40 3.72 -5.08 -6.96
N PRO A 41 3.28 -5.67 -8.09
CA PRO A 41 4.16 -5.89 -9.22
C PRO A 41 4.68 -4.53 -9.71
N VAL A 42 5.90 -4.52 -10.23
CA VAL A 42 6.42 -3.34 -10.93
C VAL A 42 5.40 -2.92 -11.99
N PRO A 43 5.11 -1.62 -12.14
CA PRO A 43 4.26 -1.14 -13.21
C PRO A 43 4.81 -1.69 -14.51
N GLN A 44 4.12 -2.67 -15.08
CA GLN A 44 4.38 -3.04 -16.44
C GLN A 44 3.86 -1.86 -17.23
N ALA A 45 4.70 -1.29 -18.09
CA ALA A 45 4.17 -0.53 -19.20
C ALA A 45 3.31 -1.53 -19.97
N GLU A 46 2.02 -1.62 -19.62
CA GLU A 46 1.02 -2.09 -20.54
C GLU A 46 1.32 -1.28 -21.80
N ALA A 47 1.87 -1.94 -22.82
CA ALA A 47 1.49 -1.53 -24.16
C ALA A 47 -0.01 -1.37 -24.03
N ALA A 48 -0.51 -0.14 -24.16
CA ALA A 48 -1.91 0.20 -23.98
C ALA A 48 -2.71 -0.62 -24.99
N GLN A 49 -2.93 -1.88 -24.66
CA GLN A 49 -3.89 -2.73 -25.32
C GLN A 49 -5.19 -2.18 -24.76
N PRO A 50 -6.07 -1.66 -25.62
CA PRO A 50 -7.36 -1.20 -25.15
C PRO A 50 -8.03 -2.42 -24.53
N VAL A 51 -8.00 -2.50 -23.20
CA VAL A 51 -8.91 -3.38 -22.47
C VAL A 51 -10.28 -2.86 -22.85
N ALA A 52 -10.99 -3.65 -23.67
CA ALA A 52 -12.40 -3.42 -23.88
C ALA A 52 -13.00 -3.34 -22.48
N LYS A 53 -13.46 -2.14 -22.12
CA LYS A 53 -14.01 -1.79 -20.81
C LYS A 53 -15.07 -2.83 -20.49
N ALA A 54 -14.71 -3.84 -19.70
CA ALA A 54 -15.72 -4.68 -19.08
C ALA A 54 -16.46 -3.72 -18.16
N GLU A 55 -17.70 -3.40 -18.54
CA GLU A 55 -18.63 -2.61 -17.74
C GLU A 55 -18.93 -3.36 -16.43
N LYS A 56 -17.97 -3.37 -15.51
CA LYS A 56 -18.26 -3.60 -14.11
C LYS A 56 -18.86 -2.28 -13.62
N PRO A 57 -20.02 -2.27 -12.94
CA PRO A 57 -20.61 -1.04 -12.44
C PRO A 57 -19.57 -0.32 -11.59
N ALA A 58 -19.14 0.86 -12.03
CA ALA A 58 -18.27 1.72 -11.27
C ALA A 58 -19.03 2.13 -10.00
N ALA A 59 -18.67 1.55 -8.86
CA ALA A 59 -19.26 1.94 -7.59
C ALA A 59 -18.56 3.20 -7.06
N SER A 60 -18.67 4.30 -7.80
CA SER A 60 -18.45 5.63 -7.23
C SER A 60 -19.57 5.87 -6.22
N GLY A 61 -19.21 6.06 -4.95
CA GLY A 61 -20.16 6.13 -3.86
C GLY A 61 -19.78 7.19 -2.86
N VAL A 62 -20.79 7.81 -2.27
CA VAL A 62 -20.64 8.66 -1.10
C VAL A 62 -20.88 7.77 0.12
N TYR A 63 -19.86 7.62 0.97
CA TYR A 63 -19.91 6.79 2.17
C TYR A 63 -19.82 7.68 3.40
N THR A 64 -20.72 7.48 4.36
CA THR A 64 -20.62 8.12 5.67
C THR A 64 -19.81 7.21 6.59
N VAL A 65 -18.67 7.70 7.06
CA VAL A 65 -17.79 7.00 7.99
C VAL A 65 -17.86 7.69 9.34
N GLU A 66 -18.16 6.95 10.41
CA GLU A 66 -18.12 7.48 11.77
C GLU A 66 -16.73 7.29 12.37
N VAL A 67 -16.11 8.41 12.77
CA VAL A 67 -14.82 8.43 13.46
C VAL A 67 -15.01 9.23 14.74
N GLU A 68 -14.72 8.61 15.89
CA GLU A 68 -14.83 9.23 17.22
C GLU A 68 -16.20 9.87 17.51
N GLY A 69 -17.29 9.23 17.06
CA GLY A 69 -18.66 9.71 17.24
C GLY A 69 -19.06 10.89 16.35
N LYS A 70 -18.22 11.26 15.37
CA LYS A 70 -18.55 12.23 14.32
C LYS A 70 -18.61 11.55 12.96
N ALA A 71 -19.69 11.82 12.24
CA ALA A 71 -19.90 11.30 10.89
C ALA A 71 -19.20 12.18 9.85
N PHE A 72 -18.41 11.55 8.98
CA PHE A 72 -17.69 12.19 7.88
C PHE A 72 -18.18 11.62 6.55
N VAL A 73 -18.54 12.51 5.63
CA VAL A 73 -19.01 12.14 4.30
C VAL A 73 -17.82 12.07 3.36
N VAL A 74 -17.45 10.87 2.95
CA VAL A 74 -16.34 10.60 2.06
C VAL A 74 -16.87 10.33 0.66
N LYS A 75 -16.49 11.18 -0.29
CA LYS A 75 -16.72 10.93 -1.72
C LYS A 75 -15.52 10.17 -2.27
N VAL A 76 -15.71 8.89 -2.56
CA VAL A 76 -14.69 8.09 -3.26
C VAL A 76 -14.86 8.38 -4.75
N SER A 77 -13.90 9.10 -5.32
CA SER A 77 -13.81 9.32 -6.76
C SER A 77 -12.96 8.20 -7.37
N ASP A 78 -13.19 7.88 -8.64
CA ASP A 78 -12.36 6.93 -9.38
C ASP A 78 -10.90 7.45 -9.36
N GLY A 79 -10.02 6.72 -8.69
CA GLY A 79 -8.67 7.19 -8.35
C GLY A 79 -7.71 6.97 -9.51
N GLY A 80 -7.22 8.07 -10.08
CA GLY A 80 -6.12 8.10 -11.04
C GLY A 80 -5.44 9.47 -11.03
N ASP A 81 -4.60 9.71 -10.02
CA ASP A 81 -3.36 10.53 -10.06
C ASP A 81 -2.46 10.11 -8.87
#